data_AF-A0A6N6W4U0-F1
#
_entry.id   AF-A0A6N6W4U0-F1
#
_cell.length_a   1.000
_cell.length_b   1.000
_cell.length_c   1.000
_cell.angle_alpha   90.00
_cell.angle_beta   90.00
_cell.angle_gamma   90.00
#
_symmetry.space_group_name_H-M   'P 1'
#
loop_
_entity.id
_entity.type
_entity.pdbx_description
1 polymer ?
#
loop_
_entity_poly.entity_id
_entity_poly.type
_entity_poly.pdbx_seq_one_letter_code
_entity_poly.pdbx_strand_id
1 'polypeptide(L)'
;MKRADRKGYPTDVSDEEWSFAAPYLTLMDVTAPQRKYELRDMFDALRWMARAGAPWRMLPNDFPPWELVYQQTQRWLQAGCFEHMVS
;
A
#
# COMPACT_ATOMS: atom_id res chain seq x y z
N MET A 1 -6.87 3.39 -12.04
CA MET A 1 -5.76 4.09 -12.73
C MET A 1 -4.46 3.46 -12.28
N LYS A 2 -3.44 3.27 -13.14
CA LYS A 2 -2.14 2.79 -12.65
C LYS A 2 -1.41 3.96 -11.96
N ARG A 3 -0.56 3.72 -10.95
CA ARG A 3 0.22 4.80 -10.29
C ARG A 3 0.98 5.72 -11.25
N ALA A 4 1.43 5.22 -12.39
CA ALA A 4 2.09 6.02 -13.43
C ALA A 4 1.18 7.09 -14.07
N ASP A 5 -0.14 6.93 -13.98
CA ASP A 5 -1.14 7.77 -14.64
C ASP A 5 -1.71 8.86 -13.70
N ARG A 6 -1.33 8.89 -12.42
CA ARG A 6 -1.78 9.90 -11.45
C ARG A 6 -0.66 10.84 -11.04
N LYS A 7 -1.01 12.05 -10.59
CA LYS A 7 -0.05 12.94 -9.94
C LYS A 7 0.43 12.26 -8.64
N GLY A 8 1.74 12.23 -8.43
CA GLY A 8 2.32 11.68 -7.20
C GLY A 8 1.87 12.46 -5.97
N TYR A 9 1.64 11.76 -4.86
CA TYR A 9 1.43 12.39 -3.56
C TYR A 9 2.78 12.59 -2.86
N PRO A 10 2.94 13.63 -2.02
CA PRO A 10 4.14 13.78 -1.17
C PRO A 10 4.40 12.60 -0.22
N THR A 11 3.40 11.73 -0.03
CA THR A 11 3.46 10.53 0.81
C THR A 11 3.83 9.26 0.04
N ASP A 12 3.93 9.33 -1.30
CA ASP A 12 4.28 8.17 -2.12
C ASP A 12 5.73 7.74 -1.81
N VAL A 13 5.97 6.43 -1.83
CA VAL A 13 7.32 5.87 -1.63
C VAL A 13 8.24 6.19 -2.79
N SER A 14 9.47 6.56 -2.46
CA SER A 14 10.59 6.55 -3.40
C SER A 14 10.89 5.12 -3.85
N ASP A 15 11.67 4.96 -4.92
CA ASP A 15 12.10 3.63 -5.38
C ASP A 15 13.00 2.93 -4.35
N GLU A 16 13.78 3.70 -3.59
CA GLU A 16 14.65 3.20 -2.52
C GLU A 16 13.82 2.73 -1.31
N GLU A 17 12.89 3.57 -0.82
CA GLU A 17 11.97 3.21 0.25
C GLU A 17 11.15 1.97 -0.14
N TRP A 18 10.73 1.89 -1.40
CA TRP A 18 10.00 0.73 -1.91
C TRP A 18 10.86 -0.52 -1.95
N SER A 19 12.09 -0.43 -2.44
CA SER A 19 13.03 -1.56 -2.49
C SER A 19 13.28 -2.14 -1.10
N PHE A 20 13.32 -1.29 -0.07
CA PHE A 20 13.41 -1.72 1.32
C PHE A 20 12.11 -2.39 1.84
N ALA A 21 10.94 -1.78 1.58
CA ALA A 21 9.67 -2.26 2.14
C ALA A 21 9.12 -3.51 1.42
N ALA A 22 9.36 -3.64 0.11
CA ALA A 22 8.74 -4.66 -0.74
C ALA A 22 8.94 -6.11 -0.26
N PRO A 23 10.12 -6.54 0.22
CA PRO A 23 10.32 -7.91 0.71
C PRO A 23 9.39 -8.28 1.88
N TYR A 24 9.12 -7.33 2.78
CA TYR A 24 8.25 -7.54 3.94
C TYR A 24 6.76 -7.56 3.57
N LEU A 25 6.38 -6.71 2.61
CA LEU A 25 4.98 -6.54 2.19
C LEU A 25 4.51 -7.61 1.19
N THR A 26 5.44 -8.36 0.60
CA THR A 26 5.18 -9.40 -0.39
C THR A 26 4.83 -10.73 0.28
N LEU A 27 3.63 -10.81 0.86
CA LEU A 27 3.15 -12.02 1.56
C LEU A 27 2.72 -13.17 0.63
N MET A 28 2.63 -12.93 -0.67
CA MET A 28 2.18 -13.89 -1.68
C MET A 28 2.97 -13.68 -2.99
N ASP A 29 2.93 -14.65 -3.88
CA ASP A 29 3.52 -14.53 -5.22
C ASP A 29 2.80 -13.42 -6.04
N VAL A 30 3.52 -12.76 -6.96
CA VAL A 30 2.97 -11.77 -7.90
C VAL A 30 1.93 -12.36 -8.84
N THR A 31 2.05 -13.65 -9.16
CA THR A 31 1.11 -14.39 -10.03
C THR A 31 -0.19 -14.78 -9.33
N ALA A 32 -0.31 -14.51 -8.03
CA ALA A 32 -1.49 -14.86 -7.26
C ALA A 32 -2.72 -14.10 -7.76
N PRO A 33 -3.84 -14.78 -8.12
CA PRO A 33 -5.00 -14.15 -8.76
C PRO A 33 -5.70 -13.10 -7.88
N GLN A 34 -5.46 -13.15 -6.56
CA GLN A 34 -5.91 -12.15 -5.60
C GLN A 34 -5.20 -10.78 -5.73
N ARG A 35 -4.06 -10.68 -6.43
CA ARG A 35 -3.35 -9.40 -6.68
C ARG A 35 -3.94 -8.64 -7.86
N LYS A 36 -5.04 -7.92 -7.59
CA LYS A 36 -5.67 -7.02 -8.58
C LYS A 36 -4.98 -5.66 -8.72
N TYR A 37 -4.23 -5.23 -7.70
CA TYR A 37 -3.50 -3.96 -7.69
C TYR A 37 -2.07 -4.20 -7.24
N GLU A 38 -1.16 -3.37 -7.74
CA GLU A 38 0.25 -3.37 -7.33
C GLU A 38 0.37 -3.10 -5.83
N LEU A 39 1.25 -3.84 -5.15
CA LEU A 39 1.45 -3.66 -3.72
C LEU A 39 1.98 -2.27 -3.38
N ARG A 40 2.78 -1.68 -4.28
CA ARG A 40 3.29 -0.31 -4.11
C ARG A 40 2.15 0.70 -4.08
N ASP A 41 1.15 0.53 -4.94
CA ASP A 41 -0.02 1.43 -5.00
C ASP A 41 -0.88 1.29 -3.73
N MET A 42 -1.04 0.06 -3.22
CA MET A 42 -1.71 -0.18 -1.94
C MET A 42 -0.94 0.42 -0.77
N PHE A 43 0.40 0.36 -0.81
CA PHE A 43 1.25 0.91 0.25
C PHE A 43 1.29 2.44 0.23
N ASP A 44 1.35 3.06 -0.95
CA ASP A 44 1.21 4.51 -1.12
C ASP A 44 -0.13 5.01 -0.57
N ALA A 45 -1.23 4.28 -0.85
CA ALA A 45 -2.55 4.58 -0.30
C ALA A 45 -2.57 4.51 1.24
N LEU A 46 -1.92 3.49 1.81
CA LEU A 46 -1.80 3.36 3.26
C LEU A 46 -0.96 4.50 3.88
N ARG A 47 0.17 4.88 3.27
CA ARG A 47 0.98 6.03 3.73
C ARG A 47 0.19 7.32 3.68
N TRP A 48 -0.59 7.53 2.62
CA TRP A 48 -1.48 8.68 2.51
C TRP A 48 -2.50 8.69 3.66
N MET A 49 -3.17 7.56 3.92
CA MET A 49 -4.13 7.40 5.01
C MET A 49 -3.49 7.70 6.38
N ALA A 50 -2.33 7.11 6.65
CA ALA A 50 -1.60 7.30 7.90
C ALA A 50 -1.19 8.77 8.12
N ARG A 51 -0.81 9.48 7.05
CA ARG A 51 -0.44 10.90 7.14
C ARG A 51 -1.65 11.83 7.25
N ALA A 52 -2.72 11.55 6.51
CA ALA A 52 -3.91 12.39 6.47
C ALA A 52 -4.79 12.23 7.73
N GLY A 53 -4.78 11.06 8.36
CA GLY A 53 -5.68 10.74 9.48
C GLY A 53 -7.16 10.76 9.09
N ALA A 54 -7.46 10.61 7.79
CA ALA A 54 -8.80 10.71 7.26
C ALA A 54 -9.60 9.40 7.45
N PRO A 55 -10.94 9.45 7.44
CA PRO A 55 -11.76 8.24 7.36
C PRO A 55 -11.47 7.46 6.07
N TRP A 56 -11.50 6.13 6.11
CA TRP A 56 -11.19 5.27 4.94
C TRP A 56 -11.99 5.60 3.68
N ARG A 57 -13.26 5.97 3.82
CA ARG A 57 -14.13 6.35 2.69
C ARG A 57 -13.69 7.65 1.99
N MET A 58 -12.77 8.41 2.58
CA MET A 58 -12.20 9.64 2.03
C MET A 58 -10.89 9.38 1.28
N LEU A 59 -10.48 8.12 1.11
CA LEU A 59 -9.32 7.79 0.28
C LEU A 59 -9.55 8.34 -1.14
N PRO A 60 -8.58 9.07 -1.72
CA PRO A 60 -8.71 9.60 -3.07
C PRO A 60 -9.00 8.52 -4.12
N ASN A 61 -9.85 8.85 -5.09
CA ASN A 61 -10.34 7.92 -6.11
C ASN A 61 -9.27 7.46 -7.13
N ASP A 62 -8.08 8.08 -7.10
CA ASP A 62 -6.94 7.68 -7.92
C ASP A 62 -6.09 6.57 -7.29
N PHE A 63 -6.36 6.20 -6.02
CA PHE A 63 -5.84 5.00 -5.38
C PHE A 63 -6.72 3.76 -5.65
N PRO A 64 -6.24 2.54 -5.34
CA PRO A 64 -7.09 1.37 -5.26
C PRO A 64 -8.30 1.58 -4.33
N PRO A 65 -9.44 0.89 -4.53
CA PRO A 65 -10.61 1.00 -3.69
C PRO A 65 -10.28 0.84 -2.20
N TRP A 66 -10.80 1.73 -1.37
CA TRP A 66 -10.44 1.80 0.05
C TRP A 66 -10.69 0.48 0.78
N GLU A 67 -11.72 -0.29 0.38
CA GLU A 67 -12.02 -1.60 0.97
C GLU A 67 -10.86 -2.59 0.78
N LEU A 68 -10.24 -2.56 -0.40
CA LEU A 68 -9.13 -3.46 -0.73
C LEU A 68 -7.83 -2.99 -0.08
N VAL A 69 -7.59 -1.68 -0.02
CA VAL A 69 -6.46 -1.11 0.71
C VAL A 69 -6.57 -1.47 2.20
N TYR A 70 -7.77 -1.33 2.79
CA TYR A 70 -8.03 -1.70 4.17
C TYR A 70 -7.78 -3.19 4.41
N GLN A 71 -8.35 -4.07 3.60
CA GLN A 71 -8.14 -5.52 3.72
C GLN A 71 -6.67 -5.91 3.61
N GLN A 72 -5.93 -5.33 2.66
CA GLN A 72 -4.50 -5.61 2.51
C GLN A 72 -3.71 -5.08 3.70
N THR A 73 -4.05 -3.89 4.22
CA THR A 73 -3.44 -3.32 5.43
C THR A 73 -3.62 -4.25 6.62
N GLN A 74 -4.82 -4.79 6.82
CA GLN A 74 -5.08 -5.76 7.89
C GLN A 74 -4.24 -7.02 7.73
N ARG A 75 -4.04 -7.53 6.51
CA ARG A 75 -3.17 -8.69 6.26
C ARG A 75 -1.72 -8.40 6.62
N TRP A 76 -1.19 -7.22 6.28
CA TRP A 76 0.17 -6.83 6.64
C TRP A 76 0.35 -6.70 8.16
N LEU A 77 -0.62 -6.10 8.85
CA LEU A 77 -0.60 -5.98 10.32
C LEU A 77 -0.66 -7.34 11.00
N GLN A 78 -1.56 -8.22 10.56
CA GLN A 78 -1.68 -9.58 11.13
C GLN A 78 -0.43 -10.43 10.89
N ALA A 79 0.27 -10.20 9.79
CA ALA A 79 1.53 -10.87 9.48
C ALA A 79 2.77 -10.26 10.15
N GLY A 80 2.60 -9.18 10.94
CA GLY A 80 3.70 -8.51 11.63
C GLY A 80 4.68 -7.79 10.69
N CYS A 81 4.26 -7.45 9.46
CA CYS A 81 5.17 -6.92 8.43
C CYS A 81 5.93 -5.67 8.90
N PHE A 82 5.26 -4.77 9.63
CA PHE A 82 5.83 -3.49 10.05
C PHE A 82 6.76 -3.65 11.25
N GLU A 83 6.42 -4.55 12.16
CA GLU A 83 7.26 -4.95 13.28
C GLU A 83 8.58 -5.56 12.78
N HIS A 84 8.50 -6.40 11.74
CA HIS A 84 9.70 -6.97 11.09
C HIS A 84 10.54 -5.95 10.32
N MET A 85 9.95 -4.83 9.86
CA MET A 85 10.69 -3.76 9.18
C MET A 85 11.52 -2.89 10.14
N VAL A 86 11.10 -2.76 11.40
CA VAL A 86 11.74 -1.88 12.39
C VAL A 86 12.60 -2.64 13.42
N SER A 87 12.61 -3.97 13.35
CA SER A 87 13.45 -4.85 14.17
C SER A 87 14.86 -4.97 13.61
#